data_AF-L8H762-F1
#
_entry.id   AF-L8H762-F1
#
_cell.length_a   1.000
_cell.length_b   1.000
_cell.length_c   1.000
_cell.angle_alpha   90.00
_cell.angle_beta   90.00
_cell.angle_gamma   90.00
#
_symmetry.space_group_name_H-M   'P 1'
#
loop_
_entity.id
_entity.type
_entity.pdbx_description
1 polymer ?
#
loop_
_entity_poly.entity_id
_entity_poly.type
_entity_poly.pdbx_seq_one_letter_code
_entity_poly.pdbx_strand_id
1 'polypeptide(L)'
;MNDQAKHRGRELKGLVAVTAARGALDVKALWARVVALVRAHPYVAGATTLVALAGAWAVYEAYFAGPARRKRREQEQRRARVHADSPFALGFKNCPETVEAIELAVEGEIPQWLAGKLFRSGPGTLEVDTELGFTYLVNHWFDGLTMMHGFEIKEGRVLYANQKAARELENYIARHGGDFITFGPDPCKSTFDKLSSIFSMYLPADPQTGGDAINIGVTIKRIQGQLYNQTDANMLMPFDPQTLKTSGKRATFEQFDKRLKGPFSSAHGQYDATRKEYINYVCDIGVGATYTIFAIPDEAEARVLCTFKAPNISYMHSFALTENYFVLQAWPLYISAPKLLWHKAVLEAMSWHGEDNARFYVVDRNTGELVHAYETPAAFCFHNINAWEEDDGNKIVMDLTLYDDSSLINDLLIDRILSASPKYERGALVRFTLKNVLRPTQPRKVKKQVVYANTVELPRINVNWHMKPYTYVYGMSMSETDTSFLERIIKFNVRTGEKLVWMAEGLYPAEPIFIAAPGATDEDDGVLLSIVLSGATAKSFLLVLDAKDLSELARAQLPHHIPFGFHGNFFGTEEDTNDTNHQEASEVA
;
A
#
# COMPACT_ATOMS: atom_id res chain seq x y z
N MET A 1 -41.54 -38.80 -39.63
CA MET A 1 -41.36 -37.63 -38.73
C MET A 1 -40.70 -37.95 -37.38
N ASN A 2 -40.69 -39.19 -36.89
CA ASN A 2 -40.22 -39.49 -35.52
C ASN A 2 -38.69 -39.71 -35.39
N ASP A 3 -38.00 -40.12 -36.47
CA ASP A 3 -36.54 -40.35 -36.42
C ASP A 3 -35.71 -39.09 -36.68
N GLN A 4 -36.18 -38.15 -37.51
CA GLN A 4 -35.50 -36.85 -37.70
C GLN A 4 -35.54 -35.98 -36.43
N ALA A 5 -36.62 -36.04 -35.66
CA ALA A 5 -36.73 -35.31 -34.38
C ALA A 5 -35.79 -35.89 -33.30
N LYS A 6 -35.64 -37.22 -33.26
CA LYS A 6 -34.69 -37.90 -32.36
C LYS A 6 -33.23 -37.66 -32.75
N HIS A 7 -32.93 -37.60 -34.05
CA HIS A 7 -31.58 -37.29 -34.53
C HIS A 7 -31.18 -35.84 -34.20
N ARG A 8 -32.09 -34.88 -34.40
CA ARG A 8 -31.87 -33.46 -34.06
C ARG A 8 -31.82 -33.20 -32.55
N GLY A 9 -32.57 -33.97 -31.75
CA GLY A 9 -32.47 -33.93 -30.28
C GLY A 9 -31.12 -34.46 -29.74
N ARG A 10 -30.48 -35.40 -30.45
CA ARG A 10 -29.11 -35.86 -30.14
C ARG A 10 -28.05 -34.85 -30.56
N GLU A 11 -28.24 -34.17 -31.70
CA GLU A 11 -27.38 -33.04 -32.09
C GLU A 11 -27.44 -31.89 -31.06
N LEU A 12 -28.62 -31.56 -30.53
CA LEU A 12 -28.76 -30.53 -29.50
C LEU A 12 -28.05 -30.91 -28.20
N LYS A 13 -28.18 -32.17 -27.75
CA LYS A 13 -27.47 -32.69 -26.57
C LYS A 13 -25.96 -32.75 -26.79
N GLY A 14 -25.52 -33.12 -27.99
CA GLY A 14 -24.10 -33.10 -28.38
C GLY A 14 -23.54 -31.68 -28.43
N LEU A 15 -24.30 -30.72 -28.94
CA LEU A 15 -23.91 -29.31 -28.96
C LEU A 15 -23.75 -28.80 -27.51
N VAL A 16 -24.72 -29.04 -26.62
CA VAL A 16 -24.64 -28.62 -25.21
C VAL A 16 -23.46 -29.27 -24.48
N ALA A 17 -23.19 -30.56 -24.71
CA ALA A 17 -22.09 -31.28 -24.08
C ALA A 17 -20.70 -30.86 -24.61
N VAL A 18 -20.56 -30.64 -25.92
CA VAL A 18 -19.31 -30.16 -26.54
C VAL A 18 -19.06 -28.68 -26.21
N THR A 19 -20.13 -27.90 -26.01
CA THR A 19 -20.05 -26.47 -25.67
C THR A 19 -19.71 -26.24 -24.19
N ALA A 20 -20.16 -27.11 -23.29
CA ALA A 20 -19.77 -27.08 -21.87
C ALA A 20 -18.28 -27.45 -21.65
N ALA A 21 -17.68 -28.25 -22.55
CA ALA A 21 -16.30 -28.70 -22.45
C ALA A 21 -15.26 -27.68 -22.96
N ARG A 22 -15.68 -26.62 -23.66
CA ARG A 22 -14.80 -25.55 -24.16
C ARG A 22 -15.19 -24.24 -23.46
N GLY A 23 -14.52 -23.93 -22.36
CA GLY A 23 -14.82 -22.85 -21.40
C GLY A 23 -14.72 -21.40 -21.92
N ALA A 24 -15.13 -21.14 -23.15
CA ALA A 24 -15.17 -19.80 -23.73
C ALA A 24 -16.33 -19.72 -24.73
N LEU A 25 -17.55 -19.47 -24.26
CA LEU A 25 -18.64 -19.02 -25.12
C LEU A 25 -19.55 -18.07 -24.34
N ASP A 26 -19.82 -16.93 -24.97
CA ASP A 26 -20.77 -15.93 -24.49
C ASP A 26 -22.16 -16.56 -24.34
N VAL A 27 -22.56 -16.78 -23.09
CA VAL A 27 -23.84 -17.39 -22.73
C VAL A 27 -25.02 -16.56 -23.26
N LYS A 28 -24.85 -15.24 -23.50
CA LYS A 28 -25.87 -14.43 -24.19
C LYS A 28 -26.01 -14.82 -25.66
N ALA A 29 -24.92 -15.13 -26.36
CA ALA A 29 -24.96 -15.58 -27.74
C ALA A 29 -25.57 -17.00 -27.87
N LEU A 30 -25.29 -17.87 -26.91
CA LEU A 30 -25.93 -19.19 -26.81
C LEU A 30 -27.43 -19.04 -26.54
N TRP A 31 -27.81 -18.15 -25.63
CA TRP A 31 -29.22 -17.84 -25.32
C TRP A 31 -29.95 -17.23 -26.52
N ALA A 32 -29.34 -16.27 -27.23
CA ALA A 32 -29.91 -15.65 -28.42
C ALA A 32 -30.15 -16.69 -29.54
N ARG A 33 -29.22 -17.64 -29.72
CA ARG A 33 -29.37 -18.76 -30.67
C ARG A 33 -30.47 -19.72 -30.25
N VAL A 34 -30.58 -20.04 -28.97
CA VAL A 34 -31.63 -20.92 -28.44
C VAL A 34 -33.01 -20.27 -28.56
N VAL A 35 -33.14 -18.97 -28.24
CA VAL A 35 -34.39 -18.20 -28.43
C VAL A 35 -34.76 -18.10 -29.91
N ALA A 36 -33.79 -17.87 -30.80
CA ALA A 36 -34.02 -17.86 -32.25
C ALA A 36 -34.50 -19.22 -32.77
N LEU A 37 -33.93 -20.33 -32.27
CA LEU A 37 -34.32 -21.69 -32.63
C LEU A 37 -35.74 -22.04 -32.15
N VAL A 38 -36.11 -21.62 -30.94
CA VAL A 38 -37.46 -21.80 -30.37
C VAL A 38 -38.50 -20.98 -31.16
N ARG A 39 -38.16 -19.74 -31.57
CA ARG A 39 -39.02 -18.93 -32.44
C ARG A 39 -39.20 -19.53 -33.84
N ALA A 40 -38.16 -20.16 -34.38
CA ALA A 40 -38.23 -20.79 -35.70
C ALA A 40 -39.07 -22.08 -35.73
N HIS A 41 -39.19 -22.80 -34.60
CA HIS A 41 -39.87 -24.11 -34.53
C HIS A 41 -40.81 -24.24 -33.30
N PRO A 42 -41.92 -23.48 -33.26
CA PRO A 42 -42.81 -23.40 -32.09
C PRO A 42 -43.52 -24.72 -31.74
N TYR A 43 -43.68 -25.64 -32.69
CA TYR A 43 -44.39 -26.91 -32.50
C TYR A 43 -43.51 -28.07 -31.99
N VAL A 44 -42.20 -27.87 -31.83
CA VAL A 44 -41.24 -28.89 -31.34
C VAL A 44 -40.86 -28.66 -29.87
N ALA A 45 -41.20 -27.50 -29.30
CA ALA A 45 -40.93 -27.15 -27.91
C ALA A 45 -41.92 -27.85 -26.95
N GLY A 46 -41.87 -29.18 -26.87
CA GLY A 46 -42.55 -29.94 -25.82
C GLY A 46 -41.99 -29.62 -24.44
N ALA A 47 -42.71 -29.99 -23.37
CA ALA A 47 -42.39 -29.70 -21.96
C ALA A 47 -40.92 -29.95 -21.57
N THR A 48 -40.25 -30.91 -22.19
CA THR A 48 -38.82 -31.21 -22.01
C THR A 48 -37.88 -30.06 -22.42
N THR A 49 -38.21 -29.29 -23.46
CA THR A 49 -37.42 -28.12 -23.89
C THR A 49 -37.59 -26.96 -22.91
N LEU A 50 -38.81 -26.75 -22.40
CA LEU A 50 -39.10 -25.75 -21.37
C LEU A 50 -38.42 -26.08 -20.03
N VAL A 51 -38.39 -27.36 -19.63
CA VAL A 51 -37.66 -27.80 -18.42
C VAL A 51 -36.15 -27.61 -18.59
N ALA A 52 -35.58 -27.89 -19.77
CA ALA A 52 -34.16 -27.66 -20.03
C ALA A 52 -33.82 -26.16 -20.04
N LEU A 53 -34.70 -25.30 -20.58
CA LEU A 53 -34.57 -23.85 -20.55
C LEU A 53 -34.69 -23.29 -19.13
N ALA A 54 -35.64 -23.78 -18.34
CA ALA A 54 -35.79 -23.41 -16.94
C ALA A 54 -34.59 -23.86 -16.10
N GLY A 55 -34.05 -25.06 -16.37
CA GLY A 55 -32.82 -25.54 -15.74
C GLY A 55 -31.59 -24.71 -16.12
N ALA A 56 -31.41 -24.40 -17.40
CA ALA A 56 -30.32 -23.54 -17.87
C ALA A 56 -30.46 -22.11 -17.34
N TRP A 57 -31.68 -21.58 -17.25
CA TRP A 57 -31.97 -20.28 -16.64
C TRP A 57 -31.72 -20.30 -15.13
N ALA A 58 -32.11 -21.36 -14.41
CA ALA A 58 -31.83 -21.51 -12.99
C ALA A 58 -30.32 -21.62 -12.72
N VAL A 59 -29.57 -22.30 -13.58
CA VAL A 59 -28.11 -22.34 -13.52
C VAL A 59 -27.52 -20.96 -13.85
N TYR A 60 -28.01 -20.26 -14.87
CA TYR A 60 -27.57 -18.90 -15.16
C TYR A 60 -27.86 -17.91 -14.01
N GLU A 61 -29.06 -17.97 -13.44
CA GLU A 61 -29.46 -17.17 -12.28
C GLU A 61 -28.65 -17.53 -11.03
N ALA A 62 -28.38 -18.81 -10.77
CA ALA A 62 -27.61 -19.22 -9.60
C ALA A 62 -26.13 -18.86 -9.70
N TYR A 63 -25.51 -19.05 -10.87
CA TYR A 63 -24.06 -18.96 -11.04
C TYR A 63 -23.56 -17.64 -11.62
N PHE A 64 -24.40 -16.89 -12.34
CA PHE A 64 -23.96 -15.68 -13.04
C PHE A 64 -24.77 -14.44 -12.64
N ALA A 65 -26.10 -14.47 -12.75
CA ALA A 65 -26.91 -13.27 -12.49
C ALA A 65 -27.13 -12.99 -10.98
N GLY A 66 -27.25 -14.03 -10.16
CA GLY A 66 -27.47 -13.94 -8.71
C GLY A 66 -26.33 -13.24 -7.97
N PRO A 67 -25.06 -13.69 -8.13
CA PRO A 67 -23.91 -13.04 -7.52
C PRO A 67 -23.75 -11.57 -7.94
N ALA A 68 -23.89 -11.27 -9.23
CA ALA A 68 -23.81 -9.90 -9.74
C ALA A 68 -24.92 -8.99 -9.17
N ARG A 69 -26.16 -9.47 -9.06
CA ARG A 69 -27.26 -8.72 -8.44
C ARG A 69 -27.04 -8.50 -6.95
N ARG A 70 -26.51 -9.49 -6.22
CA ARG A 70 -26.19 -9.36 -4.80
C ARG A 70 -25.11 -8.29 -4.60
N LYS A 71 -24.03 -8.36 -5.38
CA LYS A 71 -22.93 -7.41 -5.32
C LYS A 71 -23.36 -5.98 -5.66
N ARG A 72 -24.19 -5.84 -6.70
CA ARG A 72 -24.82 -4.56 -7.03
C ARG A 72 -25.60 -3.99 -5.85
N ARG A 73 -26.52 -4.76 -5.24
CA ARG A 73 -27.32 -4.30 -4.09
C ARG A 73 -26.44 -3.88 -2.92
N GLU A 74 -25.38 -4.62 -2.65
CA GLU A 74 -24.46 -4.32 -1.57
C GLU A 74 -23.67 -3.02 -1.82
N GLN A 75 -23.13 -2.86 -3.03
CA GLN A 75 -22.43 -1.64 -3.44
C GLN A 75 -23.36 -0.42 -3.40
N GLU A 76 -24.60 -0.54 -3.87
CA GLU A 76 -25.62 0.50 -3.75
C GLU A 76 -25.89 0.86 -2.28
N GLN A 77 -26.01 -0.14 -1.39
CA GLN A 77 -26.20 0.08 0.05
C GLN A 77 -24.99 0.71 0.74
N ARG A 78 -23.77 0.29 0.38
CA ARG A 78 -22.51 0.84 0.92
C ARG A 78 -22.36 2.31 0.54
N ARG A 79 -22.53 2.62 -0.74
CA ARG A 79 -22.45 4.00 -1.25
C ARG A 79 -23.51 4.90 -0.61
N ALA A 80 -24.68 4.38 -0.27
CA ALA A 80 -25.71 5.14 0.45
C ALA A 80 -25.37 5.44 1.92
N ARG A 81 -24.43 4.72 2.54
CA ARG A 81 -23.97 4.96 3.93
C ARG A 81 -22.80 5.93 4.04
N VAL A 82 -22.12 6.20 2.92
CA VAL A 82 -21.00 7.12 2.85
C VAL A 82 -21.52 8.56 2.82
N HIS A 83 -21.14 9.36 3.81
CA HIS A 83 -21.48 10.79 3.88
C HIS A 83 -20.52 11.59 2.99
N ALA A 84 -20.93 11.82 1.74
CA ALA A 84 -20.08 12.42 0.71
C ALA A 84 -19.97 13.95 0.77
N ASP A 85 -20.70 14.62 1.66
CA ASP A 85 -20.91 16.08 1.61
C ASP A 85 -19.90 16.90 2.43
N SER A 86 -18.82 16.27 2.92
CA SER A 86 -17.73 17.00 3.62
C SER A 86 -16.57 17.33 2.66
N PRO A 87 -15.88 18.47 2.84
CA PRO A 87 -14.68 18.76 2.05
C PRO A 87 -13.57 17.72 2.21
N PHE A 88 -13.51 17.06 3.37
CA PHE A 88 -12.62 15.92 3.63
C PHE A 88 -12.91 14.71 2.72
N ALA A 89 -14.18 14.44 2.41
CA ALA A 89 -14.57 13.30 1.58
C ALA A 89 -14.01 13.38 0.14
N LEU A 90 -13.64 14.58 -0.32
CA LEU A 90 -12.96 14.78 -1.60
C LEU A 90 -11.61 14.06 -1.68
N GLY A 91 -10.93 13.87 -0.54
CA GLY A 91 -9.71 13.07 -0.47
C GLY A 91 -9.90 11.57 -0.71
N PHE A 92 -11.14 11.11 -0.89
CA PHE A 92 -11.49 9.72 -1.22
C PHE A 92 -12.32 9.63 -2.52
N LYS A 93 -12.15 10.61 -3.42
CA LYS A 93 -12.77 10.63 -4.76
C LYS A 93 -11.74 10.35 -5.85
N ASN A 94 -12.22 9.98 -7.03
CA ASN A 94 -11.34 9.70 -8.16
C ASN A 94 -10.64 10.96 -8.65
N CYS A 95 -9.33 10.85 -8.87
CA CYS A 95 -8.51 11.88 -9.49
C CYS A 95 -8.46 11.70 -11.02
N PRO A 96 -8.55 12.78 -11.81
CA PRO A 96 -8.25 12.69 -13.24
C PRO A 96 -6.75 12.46 -13.48
N GLU A 97 -6.40 11.94 -14.65
CA GLU A 97 -5.02 11.84 -15.13
C GLU A 97 -4.58 13.12 -15.86
N THR A 98 -3.34 13.51 -15.64
CA THR A 98 -2.60 14.61 -16.27
C THR A 98 -1.29 14.00 -16.77
N VAL A 99 -1.38 13.29 -17.90
CA VAL A 99 -0.25 12.51 -18.45
C VAL A 99 0.80 13.37 -19.15
N GLU A 100 0.41 14.55 -19.63
CA GLU A 100 1.32 15.57 -20.13
C GLU A 100 1.67 16.50 -18.97
N ALA A 101 2.97 16.72 -18.75
CA ALA A 101 3.44 17.56 -17.66
C ALA A 101 2.95 19.00 -17.84
N ILE A 102 2.32 19.54 -16.79
CA ILE A 102 1.86 20.93 -16.74
C ILE A 102 2.71 21.74 -15.77
N GLU A 103 2.99 22.99 -16.10
CA GLU A 103 3.61 23.93 -15.17
C GLU A 103 2.56 24.44 -14.19
N LEU A 104 2.86 24.35 -12.89
CA LEU A 104 1.97 24.80 -11.82
C LEU A 104 2.22 26.27 -11.51
N ALA A 105 1.15 27.00 -11.18
CA ALA A 105 1.27 28.36 -10.69
C ALA A 105 1.85 28.34 -9.26
N VAL A 106 2.99 28.99 -9.07
CA VAL A 106 3.69 29.08 -7.79
C VAL A 106 3.36 30.42 -7.12
N GLU A 107 2.94 30.36 -5.86
CA GLU A 107 2.81 31.50 -4.94
C GLU A 107 3.91 31.40 -3.88
N GLY A 108 4.55 32.51 -3.54
CA GLY A 108 5.72 32.52 -2.65
C GLY A 108 7.04 32.28 -3.40
N GLU A 109 8.09 31.86 -2.69
CA GLU A 109 9.42 31.63 -3.24
C GLU A 109 9.92 30.23 -2.88
N ILE A 110 10.09 29.39 -3.90
CA ILE A 110 10.73 28.08 -3.74
C ILE A 110 12.25 28.30 -3.74
N PRO A 111 12.99 27.76 -2.75
CA PRO A 111 14.45 27.91 -2.70
C PRO A 111 15.13 27.43 -3.99
N GLN A 112 16.06 28.22 -4.52
CA GLN A 112 16.71 27.93 -5.81
C GLN A 112 17.52 26.63 -5.82
N TRP A 113 17.99 26.19 -4.64
CA TRP A 113 18.72 24.94 -4.49
C TRP A 113 17.81 23.70 -4.54
N LEU A 114 16.50 23.86 -4.37
CA LEU A 114 15.56 22.74 -4.39
C LEU A 114 15.34 22.30 -5.84
N ALA A 115 16.13 21.32 -6.28
CA ALA A 115 16.06 20.76 -7.62
C ALA A 115 15.97 19.23 -7.58
N GLY A 116 14.98 18.66 -8.26
CA GLY A 116 14.76 17.21 -8.26
C GLY A 116 13.31 16.82 -8.55
N LYS A 117 12.97 15.56 -8.29
CA LYS A 117 11.64 15.00 -8.52
C LYS A 117 11.07 14.40 -7.24
N LEU A 118 9.92 14.90 -6.80
CA LEU A 118 9.09 14.24 -5.79
C LEU A 118 8.13 13.28 -6.50
N PHE A 119 8.23 11.99 -6.18
CA PHE A 119 7.22 11.02 -6.58
C PHE A 119 6.37 10.60 -5.38
N ARG A 120 5.06 10.51 -5.59
CA ARG A 120 4.07 10.05 -4.60
C ARG A 120 3.27 8.89 -5.16
N SER A 121 2.98 7.92 -4.31
CA SER A 121 2.18 6.74 -4.62
C SER A 121 1.01 6.62 -3.66
N GLY A 122 -0.15 6.23 -4.18
CA GLY A 122 -1.33 6.01 -3.38
C GLY A 122 -2.60 5.89 -4.21
N PRO A 123 -3.78 5.85 -3.56
CA PRO A 123 -5.06 5.79 -4.22
C PRO A 123 -5.29 6.97 -5.16
N GLY A 124 -5.67 6.68 -6.41
CA GLY A 124 -6.20 7.68 -7.35
C GLY A 124 -7.57 7.34 -7.90
N THR A 125 -7.98 6.07 -7.84
CA THR A 125 -9.32 5.60 -8.22
C THR A 125 -9.92 4.79 -7.08
N LEU A 126 -11.02 5.26 -6.50
CA LEU A 126 -11.78 4.63 -5.41
C LEU A 126 -13.12 4.05 -5.89
N GLU A 127 -13.66 4.60 -6.98
CA GLU A 127 -14.90 4.14 -7.61
C GLU A 127 -14.64 3.72 -9.06
N VAL A 128 -15.19 2.57 -9.47
CA VAL A 128 -15.09 2.07 -10.86
C VAL A 128 -16.48 1.74 -11.37
N ASP A 129 -16.92 2.40 -12.43
CA ASP A 129 -18.17 2.05 -13.10
C ASP A 129 -18.02 0.72 -13.84
N THR A 130 -18.94 -0.22 -13.57
CA THR A 130 -18.87 -1.57 -14.11
C THR A 130 -19.80 -1.76 -15.30
N GLU A 131 -19.40 -2.63 -16.23
CA GLU A 131 -20.22 -3.14 -17.33
C GLU A 131 -21.42 -3.96 -16.83
N LEU A 132 -21.44 -4.32 -15.54
CA LEU A 132 -22.52 -5.01 -14.85
C LEU A 132 -23.63 -4.05 -14.36
N GLY A 133 -23.49 -2.74 -14.60
CA GLY A 133 -24.51 -1.73 -14.33
C GLY A 133 -24.57 -1.26 -12.87
N PHE A 134 -23.43 -1.28 -12.18
CA PHE A 134 -23.24 -0.66 -10.85
C PHE A 134 -21.86 -0.04 -10.72
N THR A 135 -21.68 0.90 -9.81
CA THR A 135 -20.36 1.48 -9.46
C THR A 135 -19.76 0.66 -8.32
N TYR A 136 -18.57 0.10 -8.53
CA TYR A 136 -17.79 -0.57 -7.50
C TYR A 136 -17.04 0.48 -6.67
N LEU A 137 -17.34 0.58 -5.38
CA LEU A 137 -16.58 1.35 -4.40
C LEU A 137 -15.64 0.41 -3.64
N VAL A 138 -14.36 0.79 -3.56
CA VAL A 138 -13.35 0.04 -2.79
C VAL A 138 -13.74 -0.08 -1.30
N ASN A 139 -13.27 -1.13 -0.62
CA ASN A 139 -13.69 -1.43 0.75
C ASN A 139 -12.84 -0.69 1.80
N HIS A 140 -11.53 -0.67 1.58
CA HIS A 140 -10.55 -0.07 2.48
C HIS A 140 -9.78 1.06 1.79
N TRP A 141 -9.23 2.00 2.55
CA TRP A 141 -8.36 3.05 1.98
C TRP A 141 -7.20 2.45 1.15
N PHE A 142 -6.63 1.35 1.64
CA PHE A 142 -5.54 0.59 0.98
C PHE A 142 -5.98 -0.15 -0.29
N ASP A 143 -7.27 -0.28 -0.57
CA ASP A 143 -7.79 -0.91 -1.79
C ASP A 143 -7.90 0.06 -2.97
N GLY A 144 -7.72 1.36 -2.72
CA GLY A 144 -7.76 2.38 -3.76
C GLY A 144 -6.73 2.10 -4.85
N LEU A 145 -7.17 2.12 -6.11
CA LEU A 145 -6.31 1.77 -7.24
C LEU A 145 -5.25 2.83 -7.44
N THR A 146 -4.02 2.37 -7.58
CA THR A 146 -2.84 3.21 -7.49
C THR A 146 -2.74 4.21 -8.63
N MET A 147 -2.42 5.44 -8.27
CA MET A 147 -1.98 6.52 -9.16
C MET A 147 -0.64 7.06 -8.68
N MET A 148 0.26 7.27 -9.64
CA MET A 148 1.57 7.87 -9.44
C MET A 148 1.47 9.36 -9.70
N HIS A 149 2.03 10.17 -8.82
CA HIS A 149 2.16 11.62 -9.00
C HIS A 149 3.64 11.99 -9.04
N GLY A 150 4.04 12.82 -10.00
CA GLY A 150 5.40 13.34 -10.12
C GLY A 150 5.40 14.86 -10.10
N PHE A 151 6.25 15.45 -9.28
CA PHE A 151 6.53 16.89 -9.23
C PHE A 151 8.00 17.11 -9.54
N GLU A 152 8.31 17.71 -10.67
CA GLU A 152 9.68 18.10 -11.02
C GLU A 152 9.88 19.56 -10.66
N ILE A 153 10.84 19.80 -9.76
CA ILE A 153 11.17 21.11 -9.23
C ILE A 153 12.54 21.52 -9.78
N LYS A 154 12.63 22.70 -10.38
CA LYS A 154 13.88 23.27 -10.87
C LYS A 154 13.77 24.78 -11.00
N GLU A 155 14.75 25.52 -10.46
CA GLU A 155 14.84 26.99 -10.59
C GLU A 155 13.54 27.69 -10.15
N GLY A 156 12.94 27.21 -9.05
CA GLY A 156 11.68 27.73 -8.51
C GLY A 156 10.41 27.39 -9.32
N ARG A 157 10.54 26.66 -10.43
CA ARG A 157 9.39 26.17 -11.22
C ARG A 157 9.01 24.76 -10.80
N VAL A 158 7.73 24.42 -10.96
CA VAL A 158 7.19 23.09 -10.64
C VAL A 158 6.40 22.56 -11.82
N LEU A 159 6.84 21.44 -12.40
CA LEU A 159 6.07 20.67 -13.37
C LEU A 159 5.38 19.51 -12.66
N TYR A 160 4.14 19.21 -13.05
CA TYR A 160 3.34 18.13 -12.50
C TYR A 160 2.79 17.21 -13.58
N ALA A 161 2.85 15.91 -13.31
CA ALA A 161 2.12 14.89 -14.05
C ALA A 161 1.63 13.80 -13.10
N ASN A 162 0.59 13.08 -13.50
CA ASN A 162 0.16 11.86 -12.83
C ASN A 162 -0.36 10.81 -13.81
N GLN A 163 -0.19 9.55 -13.41
CA GLN A 163 -0.58 8.41 -14.24
C GLN A 163 -1.10 7.26 -13.37
N LYS A 164 -2.15 6.58 -13.85
CA LYS A 164 -2.66 5.34 -13.26
C LYS A 164 -1.61 4.24 -13.35
N ALA A 165 -1.30 3.62 -12.21
CA ALA A 165 -0.38 2.47 -12.11
C ALA A 165 -1.12 1.13 -12.00
N ALA A 166 -2.42 1.13 -11.71
CA ALA A 166 -3.26 -0.06 -11.57
C ALA A 166 -4.36 -0.15 -12.64
N ARG A 167 -4.07 0.28 -13.88
CA ARG A 167 -5.04 0.37 -14.98
C ARG A 167 -5.60 -0.99 -15.39
N GLU A 168 -4.77 -2.02 -15.40
CA GLU A 168 -5.15 -3.40 -15.70
C GLU A 168 -6.16 -3.91 -14.66
N LEU A 169 -5.96 -3.57 -13.38
CA LEU A 169 -6.89 -3.92 -12.33
C LEU A 169 -8.20 -3.13 -12.44
N GLU A 170 -8.15 -1.84 -12.77
CA GLU A 170 -9.35 -1.04 -13.03
C GLU A 170 -10.20 -1.64 -14.16
N ASN A 171 -9.56 -2.01 -15.28
CA ASN A 171 -10.23 -2.68 -16.40
C ASN A 171 -10.83 -4.03 -15.98
N TYR A 172 -10.11 -4.80 -15.16
CA TYR A 172 -10.61 -6.05 -14.62
C TYR A 172 -11.85 -5.82 -13.76
N ILE A 173 -11.85 -4.81 -12.88
CA ILE A 173 -12.99 -4.45 -12.04
C ILE A 173 -14.17 -3.99 -12.89
N ALA A 174 -13.96 -3.15 -13.89
CA ALA A 174 -15.00 -2.67 -14.77
C ALA A 174 -15.76 -3.83 -15.44
N ARG A 175 -15.04 -4.87 -15.88
CA ARG A 175 -15.62 -6.05 -16.55
C ARG A 175 -16.25 -7.06 -15.58
N HIS A 176 -15.62 -7.30 -14.44
CA HIS A 176 -15.96 -8.44 -13.56
C HIS A 176 -16.60 -8.03 -12.22
N GLY A 177 -16.71 -6.73 -11.95
CA GLY A 177 -17.30 -6.21 -10.72
C GLY A 177 -16.48 -6.51 -9.46
N GLY A 178 -15.17 -6.76 -9.58
CA GLY A 178 -14.23 -6.78 -8.45
C GLY A 178 -14.07 -8.12 -7.71
N ASP A 179 -13.94 -9.26 -8.39
CA ASP A 179 -13.51 -10.54 -7.78
C ASP A 179 -11.99 -10.72 -7.86
N PHE A 180 -11.27 -10.05 -6.96
CA PHE A 180 -9.80 -10.12 -6.85
C PHE A 180 -9.40 -10.08 -5.37
N ILE A 181 -8.09 -10.23 -5.08
CA ILE A 181 -7.59 -10.12 -3.71
C ILE A 181 -7.54 -8.64 -3.32
N THR A 182 -8.20 -8.28 -2.22
CA THR A 182 -8.22 -6.93 -1.65
C THR A 182 -7.59 -6.95 -0.25
N PHE A 183 -7.20 -5.78 0.25
CA PHE A 183 -6.88 -5.60 1.65
C PHE A 183 -8.16 -5.68 2.51
N GLY A 184 -9.20 -4.92 2.15
CA GLY A 184 -10.49 -4.91 2.87
C GLY A 184 -11.35 -6.16 2.66
N PRO A 185 -12.37 -6.39 3.51
CA PRO A 185 -13.29 -7.52 3.38
C PRO A 185 -14.14 -7.43 2.11
N ASP A 186 -14.46 -8.57 1.49
CA ASP A 186 -15.43 -8.69 0.39
C ASP A 186 -16.68 -9.46 0.89
N PRO A 187 -17.74 -8.78 1.37
CA PRO A 187 -18.89 -9.41 2.03
C PRO A 187 -19.75 -10.28 1.11
N CYS A 188 -19.52 -10.24 -0.20
CA CYS A 188 -20.32 -10.90 -1.22
C CYS A 188 -20.14 -12.42 -1.30
N LYS A 189 -19.10 -13.01 -0.70
CA LYS A 189 -18.74 -14.42 -0.94
C LYS A 189 -19.49 -15.39 -0.01
N SER A 190 -20.55 -16.03 -0.53
CA SER A 190 -21.24 -17.14 0.17
C SER A 190 -20.36 -18.39 0.24
N THR A 191 -20.65 -19.33 1.17
CA THR A 191 -19.90 -20.59 1.36
C THR A 191 -19.84 -21.48 0.11
N PHE A 192 -20.74 -21.33 -0.86
CA PHE A 192 -20.81 -22.16 -2.06
C PHE A 192 -20.00 -21.63 -3.25
N ASP A 193 -19.74 -20.31 -3.33
CA ASP A 193 -18.98 -19.67 -4.42
C ASP A 193 -17.46 -19.91 -4.30
N LYS A 194 -17.01 -20.55 -3.21
CA LYS A 194 -15.60 -20.66 -2.79
C LYS A 194 -14.88 -21.92 -3.28
N LEU A 195 -15.62 -22.89 -3.82
CA LEU A 195 -15.05 -24.16 -4.32
C LEU A 195 -14.36 -24.03 -5.69
N SER A 196 -14.76 -23.07 -6.53
CA SER A 196 -14.15 -22.82 -7.85
C SER A 196 -12.91 -21.92 -7.80
N SER A 197 -12.68 -21.19 -6.71
CA SER A 197 -11.58 -20.22 -6.56
C SER A 197 -10.27 -20.82 -6.04
N ILE A 198 -10.23 -22.13 -5.78
CA ILE A 198 -9.06 -22.85 -5.23
C ILE A 198 -7.88 -22.89 -6.23
N PHE A 199 -8.12 -22.63 -7.52
CA PHE A 199 -7.13 -22.82 -8.58
C PHE A 199 -6.29 -21.60 -9.00
N SER A 200 -6.48 -20.40 -8.44
CA SER A 200 -5.65 -19.24 -8.81
C SER A 200 -5.23 -18.38 -7.61
N MET A 201 -4.18 -18.84 -6.92
CA MET A 201 -3.32 -17.97 -6.11
C MET A 201 -2.53 -16.96 -6.96
N TYR A 202 -2.58 -17.13 -8.29
CA TYR A 202 -2.03 -16.21 -9.28
C TYR A 202 -3.08 -15.17 -9.67
N LEU A 203 -2.74 -13.92 -9.38
CA LEU A 203 -3.45 -12.72 -9.82
C LEU A 203 -3.67 -12.83 -11.34
N PRO A 204 -4.93 -12.83 -11.81
CA PRO A 204 -5.19 -13.08 -13.22
C PRO A 204 -4.52 -11.98 -14.05
N ALA A 205 -3.69 -12.37 -15.01
CA ALA A 205 -3.26 -11.44 -16.04
C ALA A 205 -4.49 -10.95 -16.81
N ASP A 206 -4.52 -9.67 -17.22
CA ASP A 206 -5.56 -9.18 -18.12
C ASP A 206 -5.44 -9.94 -19.45
N PRO A 207 -6.46 -10.71 -19.86
CA PRO A 207 -6.41 -11.51 -21.09
C PRO A 207 -6.17 -10.68 -22.36
N GLN A 208 -6.42 -9.36 -22.33
CA GLN A 208 -6.25 -8.47 -23.48
C GLN A 208 -4.87 -7.82 -23.55
N THR A 209 -4.27 -7.43 -22.41
CA THR A 209 -2.98 -6.73 -22.39
C THR A 209 -1.81 -7.65 -22.03
N GLY A 210 -2.09 -8.80 -21.40
CA GLY A 210 -1.06 -9.68 -20.83
C GLY A 210 -0.34 -9.07 -19.63
N GLY A 211 -0.82 -7.93 -19.12
CA GLY A 211 -0.34 -7.26 -17.90
C GLY A 211 -1.02 -7.84 -16.66
N ASP A 212 -0.42 -7.58 -15.50
CA ASP A 212 -0.92 -8.07 -14.22
C ASP A 212 -2.03 -7.16 -13.69
N ALA A 213 -3.24 -7.71 -13.46
CA ALA A 213 -4.34 -6.97 -12.82
C ALA A 213 -4.12 -6.88 -11.30
N ILE A 214 -3.17 -6.03 -10.89
CA ILE A 214 -2.71 -5.92 -9.50
C ILE A 214 -2.62 -4.46 -9.05
N ASN A 215 -2.67 -4.25 -7.73
CA ASN A 215 -2.48 -2.94 -7.12
C ASN A 215 -1.16 -2.92 -6.34
N ILE A 216 -0.20 -2.10 -6.78
CA ILE A 216 1.06 -1.88 -6.08
C ILE A 216 1.22 -0.37 -5.96
N GLY A 217 1.12 0.18 -4.74
CA GLY A 217 0.97 1.63 -4.57
C GLY A 217 1.19 2.21 -3.19
N VAL A 218 2.01 1.56 -2.36
CA VAL A 218 2.26 2.04 -0.99
C VAL A 218 3.43 3.03 -0.98
N THR A 219 4.57 2.65 -1.56
CA THR A 219 5.78 3.49 -1.53
C THR A 219 6.66 3.29 -2.75
N ILE A 220 7.58 4.24 -2.96
CA ILE A 220 8.49 4.27 -4.10
C ILE A 220 9.92 4.16 -3.60
N LYS A 221 10.69 3.22 -4.16
CA LYS A 221 12.10 3.02 -3.79
C LYS A 221 12.97 2.87 -5.03
N ARG A 222 14.23 3.33 -4.91
CA ARG A 222 15.29 3.07 -5.88
C ARG A 222 16.05 1.82 -5.45
N ILE A 223 16.27 0.90 -6.39
CA ILE A 223 17.08 -0.29 -6.20
C ILE A 223 17.95 -0.44 -7.45
N GLN A 224 19.28 -0.36 -7.30
CA GLN A 224 20.24 -0.44 -8.42
C GLN A 224 19.87 0.48 -9.59
N GLY A 225 19.59 1.75 -9.29
CA GLY A 225 19.23 2.77 -10.28
C GLY A 225 17.77 2.77 -10.74
N GLN A 226 17.07 1.64 -10.72
CA GLN A 226 15.67 1.54 -11.13
C GLN A 226 14.70 1.94 -10.01
N LEU A 227 13.66 2.72 -10.35
CA LEU A 227 12.57 3.04 -9.43
C LEU A 227 11.45 2.01 -9.49
N TYR A 228 10.99 1.60 -8.32
CA TYR A 228 9.91 0.65 -8.15
C TYR A 228 8.83 1.22 -7.23
N ASN A 229 7.58 1.02 -7.60
CA ASN A 229 6.48 1.07 -6.66
C ASN A 229 6.42 -0.26 -5.88
N GLN A 230 6.08 -0.19 -4.60
CA GLN A 230 6.10 -1.33 -3.67
C GLN A 230 4.83 -1.37 -2.81
N THR A 231 4.59 -2.54 -2.21
CA THR A 231 3.50 -2.83 -1.27
C THR A 231 3.99 -3.88 -0.25
N ASP A 232 3.16 -4.29 0.71
CA ASP A 232 3.51 -5.32 1.72
C ASP A 232 3.54 -6.76 1.16
N ALA A 233 3.64 -6.87 -0.16
CA ALA A 233 3.81 -8.12 -0.88
C ALA A 233 5.18 -8.12 -1.56
N ASN A 234 5.71 -9.31 -1.85
CA ASN A 234 6.92 -9.46 -2.67
C ASN A 234 6.59 -9.16 -4.15
N MET A 235 6.28 -7.90 -4.43
CA MET A 235 5.87 -7.39 -5.73
C MET A 235 6.45 -5.99 -5.93
N LEU A 236 7.09 -5.82 -7.08
CA LEU A 236 7.76 -4.59 -7.48
C LEU A 236 7.17 -4.15 -8.82
N MET A 237 6.71 -2.91 -8.93
CA MET A 237 6.28 -2.36 -10.22
C MET A 237 7.31 -1.34 -10.72
N PRO A 238 8.18 -1.71 -11.67
CA PRO A 238 9.08 -0.73 -12.27
C PRO A 238 8.28 0.30 -13.06
N PHE A 239 8.71 1.55 -12.99
CA PHE A 239 8.15 2.62 -13.79
C PHE A 239 9.24 3.56 -14.32
N ASP A 240 8.91 4.27 -15.39
CA ASP A 240 9.76 5.30 -15.97
C ASP A 240 9.58 6.63 -15.22
N PRO A 241 10.63 7.21 -14.60
CA PRO A 241 10.54 8.47 -13.87
C PRO A 241 10.21 9.71 -14.72
N GLN A 242 10.41 9.65 -16.04
CA GLN A 242 10.09 10.77 -16.92
C GLN A 242 8.61 10.77 -17.30
N THR A 243 8.05 9.58 -17.54
CA THR A 243 6.68 9.45 -18.06
C THR A 243 5.67 8.93 -17.03
N LEU A 244 6.12 8.44 -15.88
CA LEU A 244 5.32 7.73 -14.86
C LEU A 244 4.68 6.41 -15.36
N LYS A 245 5.03 5.97 -16.56
CA LYS A 245 4.49 4.73 -17.14
C LYS A 245 5.04 3.52 -16.41
N THR A 246 4.14 2.63 -16.00
CA THR A 246 4.49 1.30 -15.50
C THR A 246 4.66 0.32 -16.66
N SER A 247 5.40 -0.76 -16.44
CA SER A 247 5.56 -1.84 -17.42
C SER A 247 4.28 -2.70 -17.59
N GLY A 248 3.31 -2.56 -16.69
CA GLY A 248 2.13 -3.42 -16.57
C GLY A 248 2.47 -4.85 -16.08
N LYS A 249 3.73 -5.16 -15.79
CA LYS A 249 4.17 -6.49 -15.31
C LYS A 249 4.98 -6.33 -14.04
N ARG A 250 4.58 -7.04 -12.98
CA ARG A 250 5.33 -7.03 -11.73
C ARG A 250 6.65 -7.77 -11.88
N ALA A 251 7.65 -7.29 -11.18
CA ALA A 251 8.81 -8.05 -10.77
C ALA A 251 8.64 -8.51 -9.31
N THR A 252 9.57 -9.32 -8.82
CA THR A 252 9.70 -9.74 -7.41
C THR A 252 11.16 -9.65 -7.01
N PHE A 253 11.47 -9.75 -5.72
CA PHE A 253 12.86 -9.80 -5.27
C PHE A 253 13.63 -11.04 -5.77
N GLU A 254 12.94 -12.07 -6.29
CA GLU A 254 13.56 -13.24 -6.93
C GLU A 254 14.31 -12.92 -8.24
N GLN A 255 14.16 -11.71 -8.77
CA GLN A 255 14.99 -11.22 -9.88
C GLN A 255 16.43 -10.96 -9.44
N PHE A 256 16.64 -10.57 -8.17
CA PHE A 256 17.96 -10.29 -7.62
C PHE A 256 18.60 -11.55 -7.00
N ASP A 257 17.82 -12.38 -6.32
CA ASP A 257 18.29 -13.68 -5.83
C ASP A 257 17.09 -14.64 -5.67
N LYS A 258 17.18 -15.84 -6.25
CA LYS A 258 16.10 -16.85 -6.27
C LYS A 258 15.66 -17.32 -4.88
N ARG A 259 16.45 -17.07 -3.84
CA ARG A 259 16.11 -17.37 -2.44
C ARG A 259 15.11 -16.35 -1.87
N LEU A 260 14.94 -15.19 -2.49
CA LEU A 260 14.06 -14.10 -2.04
C LEU A 260 12.60 -14.32 -2.47
N LYS A 261 12.09 -15.50 -2.14
CA LYS A 261 10.74 -15.98 -2.47
C LYS A 261 9.75 -15.76 -1.33
N GLY A 262 8.48 -16.00 -1.63
CA GLY A 262 7.37 -15.88 -0.69
C GLY A 262 6.47 -14.69 -1.02
N PRO A 263 5.22 -14.70 -0.55
CA PRO A 263 4.22 -13.71 -0.97
C PRO A 263 4.33 -12.36 -0.27
N PHE A 264 4.95 -12.28 0.91
CA PHE A 264 4.98 -11.07 1.73
C PHE A 264 6.37 -10.44 1.78
N SER A 265 6.39 -9.12 1.90
CA SER A 265 7.58 -8.29 2.13
C SER A 265 7.13 -7.04 2.89
N SER A 266 8.05 -6.16 3.27
CA SER A 266 7.68 -4.83 3.75
C SER A 266 7.66 -3.85 2.59
N ALA A 267 6.63 -2.99 2.54
CA ALA A 267 6.68 -1.82 1.67
C ALA A 267 7.83 -0.88 2.06
N HIS A 268 8.18 -0.81 3.34
CA HIS A 268 9.18 0.10 3.90
C HIS A 268 10.60 -0.46 3.91
N GLY A 269 11.06 -0.99 2.77
CA GLY A 269 12.49 -1.22 2.58
C GLY A 269 13.31 0.05 2.82
N GLN A 270 14.48 -0.11 3.42
CA GLN A 270 15.33 1.00 3.84
C GLN A 270 16.64 0.98 3.06
N TYR A 271 17.18 2.15 2.78
CA TYR A 271 18.49 2.29 2.13
C TYR A 271 19.51 2.68 3.19
N ASP A 272 20.62 1.95 3.25
CA ASP A 272 21.77 2.31 4.06
C ASP A 272 22.77 3.07 3.18
N ALA A 273 22.83 4.39 3.36
CA ALA A 273 23.73 5.25 2.61
C ALA A 273 25.23 5.02 2.92
N THR A 274 25.56 4.49 4.10
CA THR A 274 26.94 4.20 4.49
C THR A 274 27.47 2.99 3.74
N ARG A 275 26.62 1.96 3.59
CA ARG A 275 26.96 0.72 2.88
C ARG A 275 26.50 0.70 1.42
N LYS A 276 25.80 1.75 0.96
CA LYS A 276 25.20 1.90 -0.37
C LYS A 276 24.39 0.67 -0.79
N GLU A 277 23.45 0.28 0.07
CA GLU A 277 22.63 -0.92 -0.14
C GLU A 277 21.17 -0.72 0.28
N TYR A 278 20.25 -1.29 -0.50
CA TYR A 278 18.85 -1.44 -0.15
C TYR A 278 18.64 -2.69 0.71
N ILE A 279 17.90 -2.59 1.80
CA ILE A 279 17.67 -3.66 2.77
C ILE A 279 16.17 -3.88 2.95
N ASN A 280 15.76 -5.15 2.96
CA ASN A 280 14.38 -5.55 3.25
C ASN A 280 14.32 -7.02 3.70
N TYR A 281 13.12 -7.55 3.90
CA TYR A 281 12.89 -8.97 4.09
C TYR A 281 11.79 -9.49 3.15
N VAL A 282 11.79 -10.80 2.91
CA VAL A 282 10.65 -11.55 2.36
C VAL A 282 10.19 -12.59 3.38
N CYS A 283 8.91 -12.95 3.33
CA CYS A 283 8.33 -14.00 4.15
C CYS A 283 7.67 -15.06 3.29
N ASP A 284 8.19 -16.29 3.35
CA ASP A 284 7.61 -17.48 2.74
C ASP A 284 6.68 -18.20 3.73
N ILE A 285 5.57 -18.74 3.21
CA ILE A 285 4.52 -19.39 3.99
C ILE A 285 4.76 -20.90 4.00
N GLY A 286 4.79 -21.50 5.19
CA GLY A 286 4.87 -22.96 5.36
C GLY A 286 4.23 -23.41 6.67
N VAL A 287 4.86 -24.36 7.36
CA VAL A 287 4.56 -24.63 8.77
C VAL A 287 5.15 -23.46 9.59
N GLY A 288 4.36 -22.40 9.75
CA GLY A 288 4.79 -21.10 10.27
C GLY A 288 5.29 -20.15 9.18
N ALA A 289 6.08 -19.15 9.57
CA ALA A 289 6.69 -18.19 8.68
C ALA A 289 8.18 -18.45 8.53
N THR A 290 8.71 -18.33 7.31
CA THR A 290 10.17 -18.28 7.07
C THR A 290 10.52 -16.89 6.60
N TYR A 291 11.26 -16.14 7.41
CA TYR A 291 11.74 -14.81 7.08
C TYR A 291 13.15 -14.90 6.49
N THR A 292 13.36 -14.24 5.35
CA THR A 292 14.68 -14.07 4.73
C THR A 292 14.96 -12.58 4.65
N ILE A 293 15.92 -12.11 5.44
CA ILE A 293 16.42 -10.73 5.41
C ILE A 293 17.55 -10.66 4.39
N PHE A 294 17.57 -9.61 3.59
CA PHE A 294 18.52 -9.46 2.50
C PHE A 294 18.95 -8.01 2.32
N ALA A 295 20.08 -7.83 1.65
CA ALA A 295 20.54 -6.54 1.15
C ALA A 295 20.86 -6.63 -0.34
N ILE A 296 20.65 -5.53 -1.05
CA ILE A 296 20.95 -5.36 -2.48
C ILE A 296 21.87 -4.14 -2.59
N PRO A 297 23.19 -4.34 -2.66
CA PRO A 297 24.13 -3.25 -2.91
C PRO A 297 23.90 -2.62 -4.29
N ASP A 298 24.21 -1.34 -4.43
CA ASP A 298 23.99 -0.61 -5.69
C ASP A 298 24.80 -1.18 -6.87
N GLU A 299 26.02 -1.65 -6.59
CA GLU A 299 26.98 -2.11 -7.60
C GLU A 299 27.40 -3.58 -7.41
N ALA A 300 26.65 -4.36 -6.63
CA ALA A 300 26.94 -5.78 -6.41
C ALA A 300 25.68 -6.64 -6.33
N GLU A 301 25.87 -7.95 -6.42
CA GLU A 301 24.79 -8.93 -6.33
C GLU A 301 24.11 -8.91 -4.95
N ALA A 302 22.82 -9.24 -4.93
CA ALA A 302 22.07 -9.32 -3.69
C ALA A 302 22.64 -10.39 -2.74
N ARG A 303 22.60 -10.08 -1.44
CA ARG A 303 23.08 -10.95 -0.35
C ARG A 303 21.95 -11.29 0.61
N VAL A 304 21.77 -12.56 0.88
CA VAL A 304 20.93 -13.02 1.99
C VAL A 304 21.71 -12.84 3.30
N LEU A 305 21.17 -12.05 4.22
CA LEU A 305 21.78 -11.79 5.53
C LEU A 305 21.48 -12.90 6.51
N CYS A 306 20.20 -13.25 6.64
CA CYS A 306 19.74 -14.22 7.61
C CYS A 306 18.43 -14.85 7.13
N THR A 307 18.27 -16.16 7.35
CA THR A 307 17.00 -16.85 7.17
C THR A 307 16.65 -17.57 8.46
N PHE A 308 15.46 -17.30 9.00
CA PHE A 308 14.98 -17.95 10.21
C PHE A 308 13.48 -18.22 10.15
N LYS A 309 13.02 -19.12 11.02
CA LYS A 309 11.61 -19.48 11.14
C LYS A 309 10.96 -18.84 12.36
N ALA A 310 9.70 -18.49 12.23
CA ALA A 310 8.82 -18.08 13.31
C ALA A 310 7.54 -18.91 13.30
N PRO A 311 6.89 -19.12 14.46
CA PRO A 311 5.71 -19.96 14.56
C PRO A 311 4.50 -19.39 13.80
N ASN A 312 4.37 -18.06 13.76
CA ASN A 312 3.23 -17.36 13.20
C ASN A 312 3.66 -16.39 12.09
N ILE A 313 2.77 -16.16 11.13
CA ILE A 313 2.93 -15.15 10.07
C ILE A 313 2.41 -13.84 10.64
N SER A 314 3.30 -12.96 11.06
CA SER A 314 2.93 -11.65 11.63
C SER A 314 2.79 -10.62 10.52
N TYR A 315 1.74 -9.78 10.56
CA TYR A 315 1.68 -8.62 9.70
C TYR A 315 2.67 -7.56 10.19
N MET A 316 3.63 -7.22 9.34
CA MET A 316 4.70 -6.28 9.65
C MET A 316 4.85 -5.34 8.46
N HIS A 317 4.54 -4.08 8.67
CA HIS A 317 4.53 -3.07 7.62
C HIS A 317 5.91 -2.43 7.42
N SER A 318 6.66 -2.26 8.51
CA SER A 318 8.02 -1.75 8.53
C SER A 318 8.88 -2.51 9.54
N PHE A 319 10.18 -2.21 9.54
CA PHE A 319 11.18 -2.75 10.47
C PHE A 319 12.11 -1.63 10.93
N ALA A 320 12.98 -1.90 11.90
CA ALA A 320 14.01 -0.95 12.32
C ALA A 320 15.38 -1.37 11.81
N LEU A 321 16.20 -0.39 11.43
CA LEU A 321 17.56 -0.58 10.95
C LEU A 321 18.51 0.31 11.74
N THR A 322 19.67 -0.24 12.08
CA THR A 322 20.81 0.43 12.72
C THR A 322 22.07 0.10 11.93
N GLU A 323 23.20 0.73 12.23
CA GLU A 323 24.47 0.52 11.53
C GLU A 323 24.84 -0.97 11.41
N ASN A 324 24.62 -1.75 12.47
CA ASN A 324 25.01 -3.16 12.58
C ASN A 324 23.83 -4.12 12.70
N TYR A 325 22.64 -3.66 13.09
CA TYR A 325 21.50 -4.55 13.32
C TYR A 325 20.29 -4.26 12.45
N PHE A 326 19.63 -5.34 12.03
CA PHE A 326 18.27 -5.36 11.52
C PHE A 326 17.35 -5.86 12.62
N VAL A 327 16.27 -5.13 12.93
CA VAL A 327 15.30 -5.53 13.95
C VAL A 327 13.92 -5.71 13.31
N LEU A 328 13.43 -6.95 13.30
CA LEU A 328 12.10 -7.29 12.81
C LEU A 328 11.11 -7.33 13.98
N GLN A 329 10.16 -6.39 14.02
CA GLN A 329 9.14 -6.37 15.07
C GLN A 329 7.92 -7.21 14.66
N ALA A 330 7.86 -8.45 15.13
CA ALA A 330 6.74 -9.36 14.90
C ALA A 330 5.60 -9.09 15.91
N TRP A 331 4.60 -8.35 15.45
CA TRP A 331 3.38 -8.03 16.20
C TRP A 331 2.41 -9.23 16.25
N PRO A 332 1.61 -9.39 17.32
CA PRO A 332 0.65 -10.47 17.46
C PRO A 332 -0.63 -10.24 16.62
N LEU A 333 -0.46 -9.76 15.39
CA LEU A 333 -1.48 -9.68 14.35
C LEU A 333 -1.15 -10.73 13.30
N TYR A 334 -1.78 -11.89 13.39
CA TYR A 334 -1.41 -13.06 12.60
C TYR A 334 -2.24 -13.21 11.34
N ILE A 335 -1.58 -13.52 10.23
CA ILE A 335 -2.22 -13.81 8.94
C ILE A 335 -2.39 -15.32 8.80
N SER A 336 -3.63 -15.76 8.63
CA SER A 336 -3.95 -17.16 8.34
C SER A 336 -3.96 -17.40 6.82
N ALA A 337 -2.98 -18.13 6.30
CA ALA A 337 -2.93 -18.47 4.87
C ALA A 337 -4.20 -19.21 4.36
N PRO A 338 -4.78 -20.17 5.11
CA PRO A 338 -6.06 -20.76 4.72
C PRO A 338 -7.20 -19.75 4.64
N LYS A 339 -7.30 -18.81 5.60
CA LYS A 339 -8.31 -17.74 5.53
C LYS A 339 -8.05 -16.81 4.35
N LEU A 340 -6.79 -16.45 4.08
CA LEU A 340 -6.45 -15.59 2.94
C LEU A 340 -6.89 -16.21 1.61
N LEU A 341 -6.62 -17.50 1.41
CA LEU A 341 -7.07 -18.24 0.24
C LEU A 341 -8.61 -18.33 0.16
N TRP A 342 -9.27 -18.49 1.31
CA TRP A 342 -10.72 -18.67 1.40
C TRP A 342 -11.53 -17.37 1.22
N HIS A 343 -11.02 -16.27 1.75
CA HIS A 343 -11.69 -14.97 1.79
C HIS A 343 -11.27 -14.07 0.63
N LYS A 344 -10.03 -14.22 0.12
CA LYS A 344 -9.36 -13.28 -0.80
C LYS A 344 -9.38 -11.83 -0.27
N ALA A 345 -9.34 -11.66 1.04
CA ALA A 345 -9.28 -10.38 1.73
C ALA A 345 -8.23 -10.49 2.84
N VAL A 346 -7.24 -9.60 2.84
CA VAL A 346 -6.13 -9.65 3.82
C VAL A 346 -6.65 -9.41 5.23
N LEU A 347 -7.51 -8.42 5.42
CA LEU A 347 -8.08 -8.07 6.73
C LEU A 347 -8.92 -9.21 7.32
N GLU A 348 -9.67 -9.97 6.51
CA GLU A 348 -10.41 -11.15 7.00
C GLU A 348 -9.49 -12.34 7.36
N ALA A 349 -8.27 -12.35 6.83
CA ALA A 349 -7.25 -13.34 7.16
C ALA A 349 -6.42 -12.97 8.39
N MET A 350 -6.49 -11.72 8.84
CA MET A 350 -5.80 -11.22 10.03
C MET A 350 -6.57 -11.58 11.31
N SER A 351 -5.83 -11.86 12.38
CA SER A 351 -6.41 -12.12 13.71
C SER A 351 -5.47 -11.56 14.77
N TRP A 352 -6.01 -10.69 15.63
CA TRP A 352 -5.29 -10.11 16.75
C TRP A 352 -5.25 -11.07 17.94
N HIS A 353 -4.07 -11.22 18.54
CA HIS A 353 -3.79 -12.09 19.69
C HIS A 353 -3.18 -11.26 20.82
N GLY A 354 -4.00 -10.43 21.48
CA GLY A 354 -3.54 -9.51 22.53
C GLY A 354 -2.97 -10.20 23.78
N GLU A 355 -3.20 -11.49 23.93
CA GLU A 355 -2.63 -12.35 24.96
C GLU A 355 -1.16 -12.72 24.71
N ASP A 356 -0.70 -12.63 23.46
CA ASP A 356 0.67 -12.99 23.06
C ASP A 356 1.61 -11.78 23.18
N ASN A 357 2.85 -12.01 23.60
CA ASN A 357 3.88 -10.98 23.52
C ASN A 357 4.29 -10.75 22.06
N ALA A 358 4.52 -9.48 21.68
CA ALA A 358 5.22 -9.17 20.44
C ALA A 358 6.71 -9.53 20.59
N ARG A 359 7.33 -9.98 19.50
CA ARG A 359 8.73 -10.44 19.47
C ARG A 359 9.57 -9.59 18.52
N PHE A 360 10.71 -9.11 19.00
CA PHE A 360 11.66 -8.35 18.18
C PHE A 360 12.88 -9.22 17.86
N TYR A 361 12.97 -9.67 16.62
CA TYR A 361 14.08 -10.48 16.14
C TYR A 361 15.22 -9.56 15.72
N VAL A 362 16.37 -9.68 16.39
CA VAL A 362 17.57 -8.86 16.14
C VAL A 362 18.57 -9.70 15.36
N VAL A 363 18.90 -9.25 14.15
CA VAL A 363 19.89 -9.87 13.28
C VAL A 363 21.10 -8.96 13.13
N ASP A 364 22.27 -9.51 13.37
CA ASP A 364 23.54 -8.84 13.08
C ASP A 364 23.77 -8.87 11.55
N ARG A 365 23.91 -7.70 10.95
CA ARG A 365 24.03 -7.50 9.50
C ARG A 365 25.42 -7.85 8.96
N ASN A 366 26.41 -7.93 9.85
CA ASN A 366 27.80 -8.25 9.54
C ASN A 366 28.02 -9.77 9.56
N THR A 367 27.51 -10.45 10.59
CA THR A 367 27.68 -11.90 10.76
C THR A 367 26.53 -12.73 10.19
N GLY A 368 25.34 -12.13 10.02
CA GLY A 368 24.13 -12.82 9.63
C GLY A 368 23.46 -13.60 10.77
N GLU A 369 24.01 -13.52 11.99
CA GLU A 369 23.48 -14.24 13.14
C GLU A 369 22.17 -13.62 13.64
N LEU A 370 21.18 -14.47 13.90
CA LEU A 370 20.01 -14.10 14.68
C LEU A 370 20.42 -14.01 16.15
N VAL A 371 20.81 -12.81 16.57
CA VAL A 371 21.35 -12.54 17.90
C VAL A 371 20.30 -12.84 18.97
N HIS A 372 19.09 -12.31 18.82
CA HIS A 372 18.07 -12.33 19.88
C HIS A 372 16.62 -12.28 19.42
N ALA A 373 15.74 -12.74 20.32
CA ALA A 373 14.34 -12.33 20.37
C ALA A 373 14.09 -11.58 21.69
N TYR A 374 13.78 -10.29 21.59
CA TYR A 374 13.25 -9.52 22.72
C TYR A 374 11.72 -9.59 22.74
N GLU A 375 11.11 -9.38 23.90
CA GLU A 375 9.66 -9.42 24.05
C GLU A 375 9.11 -8.11 24.66
N THR A 376 7.92 -7.73 24.22
CA THR A 376 7.10 -6.67 24.78
C THR A 376 5.64 -7.15 24.86
N PRO A 377 4.81 -6.63 25.78
CA PRO A 377 3.36 -6.86 25.71
C PRO A 377 2.82 -6.52 24.31
N ALA A 378 1.70 -7.16 23.95
CA ALA A 378 1.01 -6.95 22.69
C ALA A 378 0.82 -5.45 22.39
N ALA A 379 1.13 -5.09 21.16
CA ALA A 379 0.97 -3.76 20.60
C ALA A 379 1.08 -3.88 19.07
N PHE A 380 0.80 -2.80 18.35
CA PHE A 380 0.89 -2.78 16.89
C PHE A 380 1.59 -1.52 16.41
N CYS A 381 2.27 -1.62 15.27
CA CYS A 381 2.96 -0.50 14.64
C CYS A 381 2.91 -0.66 13.13
N PHE A 382 2.51 0.43 12.45
CA PHE A 382 2.76 0.57 11.02
C PHE A 382 4.18 1.08 10.77
N HIS A 383 4.55 2.22 11.37
CA HIS A 383 5.76 2.96 11.00
C HIS A 383 6.80 3.05 12.12
N ASN A 384 7.97 2.47 11.85
CA ASN A 384 9.20 2.83 12.55
C ASN A 384 9.64 4.24 12.11
N ILE A 385 10.18 5.02 13.05
CA ILE A 385 10.68 6.38 12.81
C ILE A 385 12.18 6.32 12.52
N ASN A 386 12.96 5.86 13.49
CA ASN A 386 14.42 5.70 13.37
C ASN A 386 14.93 4.72 14.44
N ALA A 387 16.12 4.20 14.26
CA ALA A 387 16.80 3.41 15.27
C ALA A 387 18.30 3.67 15.23
N TRP A 388 19.01 3.48 16.35
CA TRP A 388 20.46 3.64 16.42
C TRP A 388 21.04 2.78 17.52
N GLU A 389 22.37 2.71 17.53
CA GLU A 389 23.14 1.99 18.52
C GLU A 389 23.76 2.94 19.57
N GLU A 390 23.82 2.46 20.80
CA GLU A 390 24.53 3.08 21.92
C GLU A 390 25.36 2.00 22.64
N ASP A 391 26.23 2.42 23.55
CA ASP A 391 27.10 1.52 24.34
C ASP A 391 27.92 0.56 23.44
N ASP A 392 28.55 1.11 22.39
CA ASP A 392 29.38 0.37 21.40
C ASP A 392 28.64 -0.83 20.77
N GLY A 393 27.38 -0.62 20.36
CA GLY A 393 26.53 -1.64 19.75
C GLY A 393 25.83 -2.57 20.75
N ASN A 394 26.10 -2.43 22.05
CA ASN A 394 25.48 -3.29 23.07
C ASN A 394 24.06 -2.84 23.46
N LYS A 395 23.59 -1.71 22.93
CA LYS A 395 22.25 -1.19 23.15
C LYS A 395 21.66 -0.68 21.83
N ILE A 396 20.48 -1.15 21.49
CA ILE A 396 19.69 -0.62 20.37
C ILE A 396 18.58 0.27 20.95
N VAL A 397 18.43 1.46 20.39
CA VAL A 397 17.32 2.37 20.65
C VAL A 397 16.52 2.53 19.38
N MET A 398 15.19 2.46 19.47
CA MET A 398 14.31 2.63 18.31
C MET A 398 13.04 3.39 18.67
N ASP A 399 12.68 4.34 17.83
CA ASP A 399 11.47 5.14 17.92
C ASP A 399 10.47 4.69 16.86
N LEU A 400 9.21 4.60 17.22
CA LEU A 400 8.12 4.18 16.33
C LEU A 400 6.77 4.73 16.82
N THR A 401 5.76 4.68 15.95
CA THR A 401 4.38 5.03 16.30
C THR A 401 3.61 3.78 16.71
N LEU A 402 3.34 3.68 18.02
CA LEU A 402 2.78 2.48 18.64
C LEU A 402 1.29 2.65 18.96
N TYR A 403 0.52 1.64 18.60
CA TYR A 403 -0.89 1.47 18.94
C TYR A 403 -1.02 0.34 19.98
N ASP A 404 -2.00 0.46 20.87
CA ASP A 404 -2.27 -0.57 21.87
C ASP A 404 -2.78 -1.88 21.22
N ASP A 405 -3.47 -1.78 20.08
CA ASP A 405 -3.89 -2.91 19.26
C ASP A 405 -3.97 -2.58 17.75
N SER A 406 -4.54 -3.49 16.98
CA SER A 406 -4.69 -3.37 15.51
C SER A 406 -6.03 -2.78 15.04
N SER A 407 -6.85 -2.22 15.94
CA SER A 407 -8.18 -1.72 15.62
C SER A 407 -8.16 -0.54 14.64
N LEU A 408 -7.09 0.26 14.62
CA LEU A 408 -6.86 1.31 13.60
C LEU A 408 -7.07 0.78 12.18
N ILE A 409 -6.66 -0.46 11.88
CA ILE A 409 -6.82 -1.04 10.54
C ILE A 409 -8.30 -1.07 10.13
N ASN A 410 -9.21 -1.31 11.07
CA ASN A 410 -10.65 -1.29 10.78
C ASN A 410 -11.18 0.14 10.61
N ASP A 411 -10.61 1.12 11.31
CA ASP A 411 -11.02 2.52 11.21
C ASP A 411 -10.71 3.12 9.83
N LEU A 412 -9.77 2.51 9.10
CA LEU A 412 -9.39 2.88 7.73
C LEU A 412 -10.28 2.24 6.63
N LEU A 413 -11.38 1.58 7.01
CA LEU A 413 -12.44 1.19 6.08
C LEU A 413 -13.13 2.45 5.51
N ILE A 414 -13.40 2.48 4.20
CA ILE A 414 -14.01 3.63 3.53
C ILE A 414 -15.34 4.04 4.17
N ASP A 415 -16.19 3.06 4.51
CA ASP A 415 -17.49 3.29 5.13
C ASP A 415 -17.36 3.90 6.55
N ARG A 416 -16.22 3.68 7.25
CA ARG A 416 -15.96 4.28 8.56
C ARG A 416 -15.34 5.67 8.44
N ILE A 417 -14.33 5.81 7.58
CA ILE A 417 -13.67 7.09 7.27
C ILE A 417 -14.70 8.14 6.86
N LEU A 418 -15.63 7.76 5.98
CA LEU A 418 -16.65 8.64 5.43
C LEU A 418 -17.99 8.53 6.17
N SER A 419 -17.98 8.06 7.42
CA SER A 419 -19.17 8.09 8.27
C SER A 419 -19.44 9.52 8.79
N ALA A 420 -20.62 9.75 9.37
CA ALA A 420 -20.96 11.07 9.91
C ALA A 420 -20.09 11.52 11.11
N SER A 421 -19.40 10.59 11.77
CA SER A 421 -18.56 10.86 12.94
C SER A 421 -17.43 9.83 13.00
N PRO A 422 -16.44 9.94 12.10
CA PRO A 422 -15.32 9.02 12.09
C PRO A 422 -14.53 9.15 13.39
N LYS A 423 -14.01 8.04 13.86
CA LYS A 423 -13.10 7.96 15.00
C LYS A 423 -11.92 7.12 14.59
N TYR A 424 -10.74 7.55 15.02
CA TYR A 424 -9.49 6.86 14.76
C TYR A 424 -8.78 6.63 16.08
N GLU A 425 -8.23 5.43 16.23
CA GLU A 425 -7.31 5.14 17.32
C GLU A 425 -6.08 6.04 17.27
N ARG A 426 -5.58 6.39 18.47
CA ARG A 426 -4.41 7.26 18.63
C ARG A 426 -3.15 6.41 18.80
N GLY A 427 -2.16 6.65 17.94
CA GLY A 427 -0.82 6.10 18.11
C GLY A 427 0.02 7.01 19.01
N ALA A 428 0.91 6.46 19.82
CA ALA A 428 1.87 7.24 20.60
C ALA A 428 3.28 7.08 20.01
N LEU A 429 4.07 8.15 19.99
CA LEU A 429 5.50 8.03 19.72
C LEU A 429 6.16 7.36 20.92
N VAL A 430 6.72 6.17 20.70
CA VAL A 430 7.33 5.34 21.74
C VAL A 430 8.78 5.04 21.39
N ARG A 431 9.64 5.13 22.40
CA ARG A 431 11.03 4.70 22.37
C ARG A 431 11.18 3.35 23.04
N PHE A 432 11.63 2.35 22.28
CA PHE A 432 12.09 1.08 22.82
C PHE A 432 13.61 1.09 23.01
N THR A 433 14.07 0.43 24.07
CA THR A 433 15.49 0.20 24.33
C THR A 433 15.74 -1.28 24.57
N LEU A 434 16.58 -1.87 23.73
CA LEU A 434 17.03 -3.25 23.79
C LEU A 434 18.47 -3.24 24.31
N LYS A 435 18.67 -3.66 25.56
CA LYS A 435 19.99 -3.67 26.22
C LYS A 435 20.65 -5.05 26.16
N ASN A 436 21.98 -5.04 26.23
CA ASN A 436 22.82 -6.23 26.32
C ASN A 436 22.75 -7.09 25.04
N VAL A 437 22.72 -6.43 23.87
CA VAL A 437 22.62 -7.08 22.55
C VAL A 437 23.79 -8.02 22.29
N LEU A 438 25.01 -7.67 22.72
CA LEU A 438 26.22 -8.47 22.49
C LEU A 438 26.36 -9.68 23.41
N ARG A 439 25.48 -9.86 24.41
CA ARG A 439 25.60 -10.93 25.43
C ARG A 439 24.39 -11.84 25.39
N PRO A 440 24.47 -12.97 24.65
CA PRO A 440 23.29 -13.75 24.41
C PRO A 440 22.87 -14.71 25.52
N THR A 441 21.77 -14.38 26.23
CA THR A 441 21.06 -15.30 27.14
C THR A 441 19.57 -14.93 27.26
N GLN A 442 18.67 -15.94 27.16
CA GLN A 442 17.18 -15.96 27.31
C GLN A 442 16.36 -14.78 26.70
N PRO A 443 15.07 -14.97 26.35
CA PRO A 443 14.21 -13.87 25.92
C PRO A 443 14.18 -12.74 26.96
N ARG A 444 14.36 -11.49 26.53
CA ARG A 444 14.45 -10.32 27.42
C ARG A 444 13.31 -9.35 27.18
N LYS A 445 12.82 -8.74 28.26
CA LYS A 445 11.87 -7.64 28.18
C LYS A 445 12.55 -6.38 27.65
N VAL A 446 11.94 -5.74 26.68
CA VAL A 446 12.37 -4.39 26.24
C VAL A 446 11.99 -3.34 27.27
N LYS A 447 12.75 -2.25 27.34
CA LYS A 447 12.29 -1.04 28.04
C LYS A 447 11.46 -0.20 27.07
N LYS A 448 10.25 0.18 27.47
CA LYS A 448 9.34 1.05 26.72
C LYS A 448 9.26 2.43 27.40
N GLN A 449 9.34 3.51 26.62
CA GLN A 449 9.12 4.88 27.08
C GLN A 449 8.19 5.60 26.10
N VAL A 450 7.09 6.17 26.59
CA VAL A 450 6.27 7.10 25.79
C VAL A 450 7.04 8.41 25.69
N VAL A 451 7.37 8.83 24.47
CA VAL A 451 8.07 10.08 24.20
C VAL A 451 7.05 11.19 23.90
N TYR A 452 5.99 10.85 23.17
CA TYR A 452 4.86 11.74 22.90
C TYR A 452 3.56 10.95 22.93
N ALA A 453 2.60 11.38 23.75
CA ALA A 453 1.32 10.69 23.98
C ALA A 453 0.26 10.99 22.90
N ASN A 454 0.69 11.34 21.70
CA ASN A 454 -0.16 11.62 20.56
C ASN A 454 0.51 11.19 19.25
N THR A 455 -0.28 11.13 18.19
CA THR A 455 0.06 10.53 16.91
C THR A 455 1.05 11.39 16.14
N VAL A 456 2.13 10.74 15.70
CA VAL A 456 3.01 11.19 14.61
C VAL A 456 3.00 10.06 13.58
N GLU A 457 2.15 10.17 12.57
CA GLU A 457 2.00 9.17 11.52
C GLU A 457 2.61 9.61 10.20
N LEU A 458 2.91 8.64 9.34
CA LEU A 458 3.76 8.84 8.16
C LEU A 458 5.04 9.63 8.53
N PRO A 459 5.81 9.15 9.52
CA PRO A 459 6.92 9.90 10.08
C PRO A 459 8.09 10.00 9.09
N ARG A 460 8.76 11.15 9.10
CA ARG A 460 9.94 11.47 8.30
C ARG A 460 10.98 12.16 9.17
N ILE A 461 12.24 11.87 8.89
CA ILE A 461 13.40 12.50 9.52
C ILE A 461 14.32 13.07 8.43
N ASN A 462 15.32 13.83 8.84
CA ASN A 462 16.47 14.08 7.98
C ASN A 462 17.25 12.76 7.79
N VAL A 463 17.35 12.28 6.55
CA VAL A 463 18.00 11.00 6.23
C VAL A 463 19.49 10.98 6.59
N ASN A 464 20.15 12.13 6.73
CA ASN A 464 21.54 12.20 7.22
C ASN A 464 21.71 11.69 8.67
N TRP A 465 20.60 11.65 9.41
CA TRP A 465 20.49 11.10 10.77
C TRP A 465 19.83 9.72 10.82
N HIS A 466 19.54 9.10 9.68
CA HIS A 466 19.11 7.71 9.63
C HIS A 466 20.18 6.79 10.23
N MET A 467 19.75 5.82 11.04
CA MET A 467 20.60 4.93 11.83
C MET A 467 21.44 5.61 12.94
N LYS A 468 21.22 6.90 13.21
CA LYS A 468 21.99 7.71 14.17
C LYS A 468 21.08 8.32 15.25
N PRO A 469 21.62 8.70 16.43
CA PRO A 469 20.88 9.52 17.37
C PRO A 469 20.43 10.83 16.72
N TYR A 470 19.14 11.15 16.81
CA TYR A 470 18.51 12.27 16.11
C TYR A 470 17.66 13.11 17.08
N THR A 471 17.12 14.22 16.59
CA THR A 471 16.42 15.24 17.40
C THR A 471 15.03 15.53 16.87
N TYR A 472 14.83 15.57 15.55
CA TYR A 472 13.57 16.00 14.95
C TYR A 472 12.90 14.89 14.15
N VAL A 473 11.61 14.71 14.42
CA VAL A 473 10.71 13.95 13.55
C VAL A 473 9.63 14.89 13.01
N TYR A 474 9.34 14.73 11.74
CA TYR A 474 8.22 15.34 11.04
C TYR A 474 7.18 14.28 10.75
N GLY A 475 5.91 14.65 10.70
CA GLY A 475 4.86 13.71 10.32
C GLY A 475 3.51 14.37 10.27
N MET A 476 2.50 13.57 9.94
CA MET A 476 1.11 13.98 10.10
C MET A 476 0.67 13.72 11.55
N SER A 477 -0.16 14.59 12.11
CA SER A 477 -0.58 14.48 13.50
C SER A 477 -2.07 14.68 13.68
N MET A 478 -2.59 14.05 14.73
CA MET A 478 -3.98 14.20 15.17
C MET A 478 -4.11 15.37 16.14
N SER A 479 -5.33 15.89 16.24
CA SER A 479 -5.69 16.82 17.31
C SER A 479 -5.47 16.24 18.70
N GLU A 480 -4.96 17.04 19.64
CA GLU A 480 -4.85 16.60 21.03
C GLU A 480 -6.20 16.56 21.76
N THR A 481 -7.22 17.24 21.22
CA THR A 481 -8.53 17.40 21.85
C THR A 481 -9.62 16.54 21.23
N ASP A 482 -9.37 15.95 20.05
CA ASP A 482 -10.35 15.14 19.32
C ASP A 482 -9.64 14.02 18.54
N THR A 483 -10.43 13.16 17.91
CA THR A 483 -9.95 12.04 17.09
C THR A 483 -10.23 12.29 15.61
N SER A 484 -10.10 13.53 15.12
CA SER A 484 -10.21 13.84 13.69
C SER A 484 -9.07 13.16 12.90
N PHE A 485 -9.24 13.08 11.58
CA PHE A 485 -8.19 12.53 10.72
C PHE A 485 -6.92 13.38 10.83
N LEU A 486 -5.81 12.88 10.31
CA LEU A 486 -4.47 13.47 10.40
C LEU A 486 -4.37 14.83 9.64
N GLU A 487 -4.94 15.89 10.21
CA GLU A 487 -5.17 17.20 9.58
C GLU A 487 -4.01 18.21 9.78
N ARG A 488 -2.87 17.75 10.30
CA ARG A 488 -1.78 18.63 10.75
C ARG A 488 -0.43 18.08 10.36
N ILE A 489 0.53 18.96 10.09
CA ILE A 489 1.95 18.60 10.03
C ILE A 489 2.57 18.98 11.37
N ILE A 490 3.25 18.03 12.01
CA ILE A 490 3.99 18.25 13.26
C ILE A 490 5.49 18.18 12.98
N LYS A 491 6.25 19.06 13.63
CA LYS A 491 7.67 18.90 13.93
C LYS A 491 7.79 18.65 15.42
N PHE A 492 8.43 17.56 15.81
CA PHE A 492 8.57 17.17 17.21
C PHE A 492 10.03 16.95 17.56
N ASN A 493 10.49 17.60 18.63
CA ASN A 493 11.81 17.41 19.19
C ASN A 493 11.79 16.23 20.19
N VAL A 494 12.36 15.09 19.80
CA VAL A 494 12.34 13.85 20.60
C VAL A 494 13.24 13.90 21.85
N ARG A 495 14.03 14.96 22.01
CA ARG A 495 14.92 15.16 23.17
C ARG A 495 14.27 16.06 24.22
N THR A 496 13.65 17.16 23.79
CA THR A 496 13.06 18.18 24.69
C THR A 496 11.56 18.03 24.88
N GLY A 497 10.86 17.40 23.94
CA GLY A 497 9.40 17.32 23.89
C GLY A 497 8.73 18.56 23.29
N GLU A 498 9.51 19.55 22.83
CA GLU A 498 9.00 20.72 22.12
C GLU A 498 8.40 20.33 20.77
N LYS A 499 7.36 21.04 20.35
CA LYS A 499 6.67 20.77 19.10
C LYS A 499 6.22 22.04 18.41
N LEU A 500 6.25 22.02 17.08
CA LEU A 500 5.61 22.99 16.20
C LEU A 500 4.57 22.27 15.37
N VAL A 501 3.49 22.96 15.03
CA VAL A 501 2.38 22.40 14.27
C VAL A 501 1.97 23.38 13.18
N TRP A 502 1.95 22.91 11.94
CA TRP A 502 1.30 23.59 10.83
C TRP A 502 -0.11 23.02 10.66
N MET A 503 -1.10 23.90 10.62
CA MET A 503 -2.51 23.59 10.40
C MET A 503 -3.22 24.83 9.86
N ALA A 504 -4.17 24.62 8.96
CA ALA A 504 -5.13 25.65 8.58
C ALA A 504 -6.52 25.02 8.39
N GLU A 505 -7.57 25.78 8.68
CA GLU A 505 -8.94 25.29 8.57
C GLU A 505 -9.28 24.85 7.14
N GLY A 506 -9.88 23.66 7.02
CA GLY A 506 -10.28 23.09 5.72
C GLY A 506 -9.11 22.67 4.83
N LEU A 507 -7.88 22.60 5.36
CA LEU A 507 -6.72 22.07 4.66
C LEU A 507 -6.30 20.73 5.25
N TYR A 508 -6.00 19.77 4.37
CA TYR A 508 -5.69 18.39 4.75
C TYR A 508 -4.33 18.00 4.13
N PRO A 509 -3.22 18.08 4.88
CA PRO A 509 -1.90 17.74 4.37
C PRO A 509 -1.72 16.23 4.18
N ALA A 510 -0.73 15.85 3.37
CA ALA A 510 -0.22 14.48 3.26
C ALA A 510 1.16 14.37 3.94
N GLU A 511 1.81 13.20 3.84
CA GLU A 511 3.15 12.94 4.39
C GLU A 511 4.14 14.08 4.06
N PRO A 512 4.75 14.74 5.08
CA PRO A 512 5.71 15.82 4.87
C PRO A 512 7.12 15.27 4.60
N ILE A 513 7.58 15.38 3.36
CA ILE A 513 8.89 14.89 2.93
C ILE A 513 9.96 15.93 3.28
N PHE A 514 10.94 15.56 4.10
CA PHE A 514 12.09 16.42 4.41
C PHE A 514 13.16 16.37 3.31
N ILE A 515 13.67 17.53 2.91
CA ILE A 515 14.81 17.70 2.01
C ILE A 515 15.80 18.65 2.68
N ALA A 516 17.04 18.21 2.92
CA ALA A 516 18.05 19.06 3.53
C ALA A 516 18.51 20.16 2.56
N ALA A 517 18.86 21.33 3.09
CA ALA A 517 19.57 22.33 2.31
C ALA A 517 21.00 21.82 1.99
N PRO A 518 21.57 22.14 0.83
CA PRO A 518 22.96 21.78 0.52
C PRO A 518 23.93 22.35 1.55
N GLY A 519 24.79 21.49 2.12
CA GLY A 519 25.74 21.88 3.16
C GLY A 519 25.13 22.16 4.54
N ALA A 520 23.86 21.79 4.76
CA ALA A 520 23.19 21.91 6.05
C ALA A 520 23.98 21.25 7.19
N THR A 521 24.21 22.00 8.27
CA THR A 521 24.84 21.49 9.50
C THR A 521 23.84 21.19 10.61
N ASP A 522 22.72 21.93 10.63
CA ASP A 522 21.63 21.68 11.57
C ASP A 522 20.72 20.56 11.03
N GLU A 523 20.21 19.71 11.92
CA GLU A 523 19.37 18.56 11.54
C GLU A 523 18.06 18.97 10.85
N ASP A 524 17.55 20.16 11.15
CA ASP A 524 16.32 20.74 10.61
C ASP A 524 16.53 21.85 9.56
N ASP A 525 17.75 22.02 9.05
CA ASP A 525 18.04 22.98 7.98
C ASP A 525 17.68 22.40 6.61
N GLY A 526 16.55 22.86 6.08
CA GLY A 526 15.94 22.33 4.87
C GLY A 526 14.48 22.70 4.75
N VAL A 527 13.77 21.98 3.88
CA VAL A 527 12.34 22.21 3.62
C VAL A 527 11.53 20.93 3.79
N LEU A 528 10.22 21.10 4.02
CA LEU A 528 9.23 20.04 3.92
C LEU A 528 8.37 20.23 2.68
N LEU A 529 8.20 19.16 1.90
CA LEU A 529 7.23 19.07 0.81
C LEU A 529 6.02 18.25 1.23
N SER A 530 4.81 18.79 1.12
CA SER A 530 3.57 18.06 1.39
C SER A 530 2.49 18.41 0.37
N ILE A 531 1.72 17.43 -0.08
CA ILE A 531 0.53 17.71 -0.89
C ILE A 531 -0.62 18.02 0.06
N VAL A 532 -1.27 19.16 -0.13
CA VAL A 532 -2.39 19.59 0.70
C VAL A 532 -3.65 19.61 -0.13
N LEU A 533 -4.72 18.96 0.35
CA LEU A 533 -6.06 19.11 -0.17
C LEU A 533 -6.73 20.33 0.48
N SER A 534 -7.24 21.25 -0.34
CA SER A 534 -8.06 22.37 0.12
C SER A 534 -9.53 22.08 -0.09
N GLY A 535 -10.26 21.99 1.02
CA GLY A 535 -11.70 21.83 1.00
C GLY A 535 -12.45 23.02 0.39
N ALA A 536 -11.91 24.23 0.55
CA ALA A 536 -12.52 25.47 0.05
C ALA A 536 -12.46 25.57 -1.48
N THR A 537 -11.36 25.14 -2.11
CA THR A 537 -11.18 25.23 -3.57
C THR A 537 -11.47 23.91 -4.28
N ALA A 538 -11.67 22.82 -3.55
CA ALA A 538 -11.81 21.45 -4.07
C ALA A 538 -10.61 21.02 -4.94
N LYS A 539 -9.42 21.55 -4.62
CA LYS A 539 -8.16 21.31 -5.34
C LYS A 539 -7.03 21.06 -4.35
N SER A 540 -5.95 20.49 -4.85
CA SER A 540 -4.73 20.31 -4.07
C SER A 540 -3.65 21.32 -4.47
N PHE A 541 -2.63 21.46 -3.64
CA PHE A 541 -1.40 22.19 -3.96
C PHE A 541 -0.20 21.47 -3.33
N LEU A 542 0.99 21.64 -3.92
CA LEU A 542 2.24 21.24 -3.28
C LEU A 542 2.70 22.37 -2.35
N LEU A 543 2.71 22.11 -1.05
CA LEU A 543 3.18 23.01 0.00
C LEU A 543 4.69 22.86 0.18
N VAL A 544 5.39 24.00 0.34
CA VAL A 544 6.80 24.07 0.74
C VAL A 544 6.88 24.81 2.07
N LEU A 545 7.29 24.11 3.13
CA LEU A 545 7.53 24.70 4.45
C LEU A 545 9.02 24.79 4.74
N ASP A 546 9.43 25.82 5.46
CA ASP A 546 10.71 25.83 6.17
C ASP A 546 10.67 24.77 7.28
N ALA A 547 11.64 23.84 7.29
CA ALA A 547 11.63 22.75 8.25
C ALA A 547 12.00 23.20 9.68
N LYS A 548 12.60 24.38 9.85
CA LYS A 548 13.02 24.94 11.14
C LYS A 548 11.82 25.45 11.94
N ASP A 549 10.96 26.24 11.32
CA ASP A 549 9.85 26.91 12.00
C ASP A 549 8.45 26.57 11.47
N LEU A 550 8.35 25.73 10.44
CA LEU A 550 7.11 25.38 9.73
C LEU A 550 6.39 26.57 9.09
N SER A 551 7.09 27.68 8.85
CA SER A 551 6.57 28.78 8.04
C SER A 551 6.44 28.34 6.59
N GLU A 552 5.41 28.87 5.92
CA GLU A 552 5.18 28.57 4.51
C GLU A 552 6.04 29.45 3.62
N LEU A 553 6.88 28.82 2.80
CA LEU A 553 7.75 29.49 1.84
C LEU A 553 7.05 29.66 0.49
N ALA A 554 6.35 28.62 0.03
CA ALA A 554 5.65 28.61 -1.24
C ALA A 554 4.56 27.55 -1.31
N ARG A 555 3.67 27.70 -2.31
CA ARG A 555 2.77 26.65 -2.76
C ARG A 555 2.65 26.62 -4.28
N ALA A 556 2.58 25.43 -4.87
CA ALA A 556 2.33 25.22 -6.29
C ALA A 556 0.92 24.64 -6.52
N GLN A 557 0.05 25.41 -7.17
CA GLN A 557 -1.38 25.13 -7.28
C GLN A 557 -1.68 24.04 -8.32
N LEU A 558 -2.38 22.96 -7.94
CA LEU A 558 -2.85 21.96 -8.90
C LEU A 558 -4.23 22.34 -9.50
N PRO A 559 -4.53 21.89 -10.73
CA PRO A 559 -5.83 22.15 -11.36
C PRO A 559 -6.97 21.31 -10.77
N HIS A 560 -6.66 20.26 -10.00
CA HIS A 560 -7.62 19.32 -9.43
C HIS A 560 -7.19 18.87 -8.03
N HIS A 561 -8.06 18.15 -7.32
CA HIS A 561 -7.70 17.49 -6.06
C HIS A 561 -6.81 16.28 -6.30
N ILE A 562 -5.96 15.95 -5.33
CA ILE A 562 -5.26 14.68 -5.21
C ILE A 562 -5.86 13.94 -4.01
N PRO A 563 -6.28 12.66 -4.16
CA PRO A 563 -6.80 11.86 -3.05
C PRO A 563 -5.70 11.59 -2.02
N PHE A 564 -6.09 11.21 -0.80
CA PHE A 564 -5.12 10.93 0.26
C PHE A 564 -4.28 9.70 -0.10
N GLY A 565 -3.01 9.96 -0.42
CA GLY A 565 -1.99 8.95 -0.71
C GLY A 565 -1.23 8.48 0.53
N PHE A 566 -0.25 7.60 0.32
CA PHE A 566 0.54 7.02 1.42
C PHE A 566 1.94 7.62 1.47
N HIS A 567 2.87 7.11 0.65
CA HIS A 567 4.27 7.48 0.72
C HIS A 567 4.85 7.95 -0.61
N GLY A 568 6.02 8.55 -0.50
CA GLY A 568 6.79 9.01 -1.63
C GLY A 568 8.18 9.43 -1.22
N ASN A 569 9.00 9.73 -2.21
CA ASN A 569 10.38 10.15 -2.01
C ASN A 569 10.76 11.23 -3.01
N PHE A 570 11.65 12.12 -2.56
CA PHE A 570 12.30 13.11 -3.39
C PHE A 570 13.63 12.54 -3.87
N PHE A 571 13.93 12.75 -5.15
CA PHE A 571 15.19 12.33 -5.78
C PHE A 571 15.83 13.56 -6.44
N GLY A 572 17.07 13.88 -6.11
CA GLY A 572 17.82 15.00 -6.72
C GLY A 572 18.12 14.82 -8.21
N THR A 573 18.75 15.82 -8.81
CA THR A 573 19.21 15.81 -10.21
C THR A 573 20.40 14.86 -10.43
N GLU A 574 20.57 14.30 -11.64
CA GLU A 574 21.61 13.28 -11.93
C GLU A 574 23.07 13.75 -11.81
N GLU A 575 23.34 15.07 -11.76
CA GLU A 575 24.67 15.58 -11.38
C GLU A 575 24.99 15.39 -9.88
N ASP A 576 23.99 15.01 -9.08
CA ASP A 576 24.08 14.60 -7.69
C ASP A 576 23.89 13.08 -7.54
N THR A 577 24.58 12.29 -8.37
CA THR A 577 24.46 10.82 -8.38
C THR A 577 25.19 10.09 -7.25
N ASN A 578 25.62 10.80 -6.21
CA ASN A 578 25.40 10.31 -4.86
C ASN A 578 24.20 11.10 -4.36
N ASP A 579 23.05 10.45 -4.10
CA ASP A 579 21.84 11.04 -3.50
C ASP A 579 22.15 12.38 -2.83
N THR A 580 21.50 13.49 -3.23
CA THR A 580 21.78 14.90 -2.84
C THR A 580 21.86 15.21 -1.34
N ASN A 581 21.91 14.22 -0.46
CA ASN A 581 22.29 14.35 0.93
C ASN A 581 23.72 13.90 1.26
N HIS A 582 24.58 13.63 0.27
CA HIS A 582 25.92 13.08 0.54
C HIS A 582 27.04 13.91 -0.10
N GLN A 583 27.44 15.00 0.58
CA GLN A 583 28.77 15.57 0.40
C GLN A 583 29.75 14.96 1.42
N GLU A 584 30.89 14.56 0.88
CA GLU A 584 32.03 13.94 1.57
C GLU A 584 32.61 14.87 2.63
N ALA A 585 32.72 14.39 3.86
CA ALA A 585 33.73 14.87 4.80
C ALA A 585 34.96 13.97 4.64
N SER A 586 35.87 14.33 3.74
CA SER A 586 37.24 13.81 3.75
C SER A 586 38.24 14.95 3.93
N GLU A 587 39.20 14.69 4.82
CA GLU A 587 40.47 15.40 5.03
C GLU A 587 40.45 16.81 5.63
N VAL A 588 40.55 16.89 6.96
CA VAL A 588 41.56 17.74 7.61
C VAL A 588 42.15 16.98 8.80
N ALA A 589 43.48 17.04 8.89
CA ALA A 589 44.39 16.37 9.84
C ALA A 589 44.08 16.55 11.34
#